data_AF-F9VW00-F1
#
_entry.id   AF-F9VW00-F1
#
_cell.length_a   1.000
_cell.length_b   1.000
_cell.length_c   1.000
_cell.angle_alpha   90.00
_cell.angle_beta   90.00
_cell.angle_gamma   90.00
#
_symmetry.space_group_name_H-M   'P 1'
#
loop_
_entity.id
_entity.type
_entity.pdbx_description
1 polymer ?
#
loop_
_entity_poly.entity_id
_entity_poly.type
_entity_poly.pdbx_seq_one_letter_code
_entity_poly.pdbx_strand_id
1 'polypeptide(L)'
;MEVVRLYVGNLHEYVIGGKPQAHWAQAFALTTACDRSPGRVLLGQILAHLLVDFPYALENIDTTVGHTRDFYTFGGALVDATPAIVKHVKRTYGVDLGPLFTAWFVGDLIGDSQATTLLFQSTRTAALVNSFGLQNPATRGVTVAEINALFQTSNVALDVMEKLGQI
;
A
#
# COMPACT_ATOMS: atom_id res chain seq x y z
N MET A 1 -5.64 3.78 -14.23
CA MET A 1 -4.86 3.03 -13.23
C MET A 1 -5.83 2.23 -12.37
N GLU A 2 -5.79 0.90 -12.45
CA GLU A 2 -6.80 0.02 -11.83
C GLU A 2 -6.82 0.12 -10.30
N VAL A 3 -5.64 0.24 -9.69
CA VAL A 3 -5.47 0.48 -8.25
C VAL A 3 -6.25 1.73 -7.77
N VAL A 4 -6.22 2.83 -8.54
CA VAL A 4 -7.00 4.04 -8.22
C VAL A 4 -8.50 3.81 -8.36
N ARG A 5 -8.94 3.01 -9.34
CA ARG A 5 -10.35 2.67 -9.53
C ARG A 5 -10.89 1.93 -8.31
N LEU A 6 -10.15 0.96 -7.77
CA LEU A 6 -10.51 0.22 -6.57
C LEU A 6 -10.64 1.15 -5.36
N TYR A 7 -9.67 2.04 -5.14
CA TYR A 7 -9.74 3.03 -4.06
C TYR A 7 -10.95 3.96 -4.19
N VAL A 8 -11.13 4.60 -5.35
CA VAL A 8 -12.22 5.58 -5.55
C VAL A 8 -13.60 4.92 -5.45
N GLY A 9 -13.74 3.67 -5.93
CA GLY A 9 -14.97 2.91 -5.76
C GLY A 9 -15.31 2.67 -4.28
N ASN A 10 -14.32 2.29 -3.48
CA ASN A 10 -14.51 2.10 -2.04
C ASN A 10 -14.73 3.43 -1.29
N LEU A 11 -14.05 4.49 -1.69
CA LEU A 11 -14.27 5.82 -1.12
C LEU A 11 -15.69 6.32 -1.40
N HIS A 12 -16.18 6.13 -2.63
CA HIS A 12 -17.55 6.43 -2.98
C HIS A 12 -18.53 5.71 -2.06
N GLU A 13 -18.41 4.38 -1.93
CA GLU A 13 -19.26 3.59 -1.04
C GLU A 13 -19.21 4.11 0.40
N TYR A 14 -18.04 4.44 0.92
CA TYR A 14 -17.90 4.98 2.28
C TYR A 14 -18.63 6.32 2.44
N VAL A 15 -18.45 7.26 1.50
CA VAL A 15 -19.00 8.62 1.58
C VAL A 15 -20.53 8.63 1.48
N ILE A 16 -21.14 7.72 0.71
CA ILE A 16 -22.60 7.65 0.58
C ILE A 16 -23.28 6.79 1.66
N GLY A 17 -22.52 6.29 2.65
CA GLY A 17 -23.03 5.37 3.69
C GLY A 17 -23.31 3.95 3.19
N GLY A 18 -22.70 3.56 2.08
CA GLY A 18 -22.74 2.22 1.48
C GLY A 18 -21.83 1.22 2.19
N LYS A 19 -21.37 0.20 1.45
CA LYS A 19 -20.57 -0.91 2.00
C LYS A 19 -19.25 -1.06 1.25
N PRO A 20 -18.21 -0.28 1.63
CA PRO A 20 -16.88 -0.51 1.09
C PRO A 20 -16.38 -1.92 1.44
N GLN A 21 -15.42 -2.41 0.65
CA GLN A 21 -14.69 -3.64 0.93
C GLN A 21 -14.03 -3.57 2.30
N ALA A 22 -13.88 -4.72 2.95
CA ALA A 22 -13.54 -4.80 4.38
C ALA A 22 -12.22 -4.09 4.74
N HIS A 23 -11.18 -4.20 3.91
CA HIS A 23 -9.89 -3.54 4.14
C HIS A 23 -10.00 -2.01 4.06
N TRP A 24 -10.81 -1.49 3.13
CA TRP A 24 -11.10 -0.07 3.04
C TRP A 24 -12.01 0.42 4.15
N ALA A 25 -13.02 -0.35 4.55
CA ALA A 25 -13.86 -0.03 5.70
C ALA A 25 -13.00 0.16 6.98
N GLN A 26 -12.06 -0.77 7.21
CA GLN A 26 -11.11 -0.68 8.33
C GLN A 26 -10.20 0.54 8.21
N ALA A 27 -9.64 0.80 7.02
CA ALA A 27 -8.75 1.94 6.81
C ALA A 27 -9.47 3.29 6.95
N PHE A 28 -10.70 3.41 6.46
CA PHE A 28 -11.50 4.64 6.57
C PHE A 28 -11.97 4.89 8.00
N ALA A 29 -12.27 3.86 8.79
CA ALA A 29 -12.63 4.02 10.20
C ALA A 29 -11.53 4.74 11.01
N LEU A 30 -10.25 4.53 10.65
CA LEU A 30 -9.12 5.24 11.28
C LEU A 30 -9.18 6.75 11.06
N THR A 31 -9.75 7.23 9.95
CA THR A 31 -9.86 8.67 9.66
C THR A 31 -10.83 9.40 10.59
N THR A 32 -11.75 8.65 11.19
CA THR A 32 -12.72 9.17 12.18
C THR A 32 -12.30 8.90 13.63
N ALA A 33 -11.19 8.18 13.85
CA ALA A 33 -10.70 7.82 15.16
C ALA A 33 -9.72 8.90 15.66
N CYS A 34 -10.23 9.89 16.39
CA CYS A 34 -9.47 11.07 16.84
C CYS A 34 -8.31 10.76 17.81
N ASP A 35 -8.27 9.54 18.35
CA ASP A 35 -7.24 9.03 19.26
C ASP A 35 -6.06 8.37 18.55
N ARG A 36 -6.12 8.21 17.22
CA ARG A 36 -5.06 7.57 16.43
C ARG A 36 -4.04 8.59 15.93
N SER A 37 -2.78 8.17 15.83
CA SER A 37 -1.71 9.00 15.29
C SER A 37 -1.89 9.24 13.79
N PRO A 38 -1.48 10.41 13.25
CA PRO A 38 -1.52 10.65 11.81
C PRO A 38 -0.75 9.60 11.00
N GLY A 39 0.38 9.10 11.53
CA GLY A 39 1.15 8.03 10.90
C GLY A 39 0.38 6.73 10.81
N ARG A 40 -0.36 6.35 11.85
CA ARG A 40 -1.21 5.16 11.86
C ARG A 40 -2.35 5.25 10.84
N VAL A 41 -3.01 6.40 10.74
CA VAL A 41 -4.08 6.65 9.77
C VAL A 41 -3.55 6.54 8.34
N LEU A 42 -2.41 7.16 8.07
CA LEU A 42 -1.80 7.14 6.73
C LEU A 42 -1.31 5.75 6.34
N LEU A 43 -0.56 5.07 7.21
CA LEU A 43 -0.02 3.75 6.92
C LEU A 43 -1.12 2.68 6.81
N GLY A 44 -2.23 2.81 7.55
CA GLY A 44 -3.39 1.94 7.39
C GLY A 44 -3.97 1.99 5.96
N GLN A 45 -4.05 3.19 5.38
CA GLN A 45 -4.50 3.36 3.99
C GLN A 45 -3.47 2.87 2.97
N ILE A 46 -2.18 3.15 3.18
CA ILE A 46 -1.10 2.65 2.31
C ILE A 46 -1.11 1.12 2.26
N LEU A 47 -1.26 0.45 3.40
CA LEU A 47 -1.30 -1.01 3.46
C LEU A 47 -2.56 -1.61 2.84
N ALA A 48 -3.73 -0.98 3.02
CA ALA A 48 -4.96 -1.41 2.35
C ALA A 48 -4.76 -1.40 0.82
N HIS A 49 -4.05 -0.40 0.31
CA HIS A 49 -3.79 -0.25 -1.11
C HIS A 49 -2.70 -1.21 -1.62
N LEU A 50 -1.55 -1.28 -0.95
CA LEU A 50 -0.41 -2.06 -1.44
C LEU A 50 -0.56 -3.56 -1.22
N LEU A 51 -1.16 -3.98 -0.10
CA LEU A 51 -1.28 -5.40 0.26
C LEU A 51 -2.54 -6.04 -0.30
N VAL A 52 -3.62 -5.27 -0.48
CA VAL A 52 -4.91 -5.80 -0.93
C VAL A 52 -5.26 -5.31 -2.33
N ASP A 53 -5.43 -4.00 -2.56
CA ASP A 53 -5.85 -3.53 -3.90
C ASP A 53 -4.85 -3.90 -4.98
N PHE A 54 -3.54 -3.82 -4.69
CA PHE A 54 -2.52 -4.00 -5.72
C PHE A 54 -2.50 -5.40 -6.35
N PRO A 55 -2.49 -6.53 -5.59
CA PRO A 55 -2.60 -7.86 -6.21
C PRO A 55 -3.91 -8.05 -6.99
N TYR A 56 -5.05 -7.54 -6.51
CA TYR A 56 -6.32 -7.61 -7.26
C TYR A 56 -6.30 -6.72 -8.51
N ALA A 57 -5.64 -5.57 -8.47
CA ALA A 57 -5.52 -4.71 -9.63
C ALA A 57 -4.65 -5.35 -10.71
N LEU A 58 -3.59 -6.07 -10.32
CA LEU A 58 -2.75 -6.84 -11.25
C LEU A 58 -3.51 -8.04 -11.83
N GLU A 59 -4.33 -8.71 -11.02
CA GLU A 59 -5.27 -9.74 -11.49
C GLU A 59 -6.26 -9.16 -12.51
N ASN A 60 -6.93 -8.03 -12.19
CA ASN A 60 -7.97 -7.43 -13.03
C ASN A 60 -7.47 -6.95 -14.40
N ILE A 61 -6.16 -6.76 -14.56
CA ILE A 61 -5.53 -6.39 -15.85
C ILE A 61 -4.82 -7.58 -16.52
N ASP A 62 -5.10 -8.81 -16.06
CA ASP A 62 -4.54 -10.06 -16.58
C ASP A 62 -3.00 -10.04 -16.61
N THR A 63 -2.37 -9.64 -15.49
CA THR A 63 -0.90 -9.58 -15.39
C THR A 63 -0.30 -10.98 -15.56
N THR A 64 0.57 -11.15 -16.55
CA THR A 64 1.28 -12.40 -16.81
C THR A 64 2.74 -12.34 -16.36
N VAL A 65 3.41 -13.49 -16.33
CA VAL A 65 4.86 -13.57 -16.09
C VAL A 65 5.65 -12.71 -17.09
N GLY A 66 5.16 -12.57 -18.32
CA GLY A 66 5.77 -11.72 -19.35
C GLY A 66 5.81 -10.23 -18.96
N HIS A 67 4.91 -9.77 -18.09
CA HIS A 67 4.86 -8.38 -17.62
C HIS A 67 5.80 -8.12 -16.42
N THR A 68 6.47 -9.13 -15.88
CA THR A 68 7.31 -9.01 -14.67
C THR A 68 8.41 -7.97 -14.82
N ARG A 69 9.06 -7.91 -15.99
CA ARG A 69 10.11 -6.91 -16.25
C ARG A 69 9.56 -5.48 -16.21
N ASP A 70 8.45 -5.25 -16.88
CA ASP A 70 7.81 -3.92 -16.92
C ASP A 70 7.33 -3.54 -15.52
N PHE A 71 6.77 -4.49 -14.78
CA PHE A 71 6.39 -4.30 -13.38
C PHE A 71 7.56 -3.75 -12.55
N TYR A 72 8.75 -4.37 -12.59
CA TYR A 72 9.90 -3.85 -11.84
C TYR A 72 10.43 -2.53 -12.42
N THR A 73 10.37 -2.35 -13.74
CA THR A 73 10.79 -1.10 -14.41
C THR A 73 9.95 0.09 -13.93
N PHE A 74 8.62 -0.05 -13.87
CA PHE A 74 7.74 0.98 -13.30
C PHE A 74 8.01 1.24 -11.82
N GLY A 75 8.38 0.21 -11.06
CA GLY A 75 8.78 0.36 -9.66
C GLY A 75 10.02 1.22 -9.49
N GLY A 76 11.06 0.96 -10.28
CA GLY A 76 12.28 1.77 -10.30
C GLY A 76 12.00 3.21 -10.70
N ALA A 77 11.23 3.42 -11.77
CA ALA A 77 10.84 4.75 -12.21
C ALA A 77 10.06 5.53 -11.14
N LEU A 78 9.22 4.86 -10.34
CA LEU A 78 8.52 5.50 -9.22
C LEU A 78 9.48 5.92 -8.09
N VAL A 79 10.45 5.06 -7.75
CA VAL A 79 11.51 5.40 -6.79
C VAL A 79 12.28 6.63 -7.29
N ASP A 80 12.71 6.65 -8.54
CA ASP A 80 13.43 7.77 -9.15
C ASP A 80 12.60 9.07 -9.16
N ALA A 81 11.27 8.97 -9.32
CA ALA A 81 10.36 10.10 -9.30
C ALA A 81 10.07 10.64 -7.88
N THR A 82 10.44 9.93 -6.82
CA THR A 82 10.11 10.28 -5.42
C THR A 82 10.47 11.73 -5.04
N PRO A 83 11.68 12.25 -5.34
CA PRO A 83 12.03 13.64 -5.01
C PRO A 83 11.09 14.66 -5.68
N ALA A 84 10.65 14.38 -6.92
CA ALA A 84 9.71 15.24 -7.63
C ALA A 84 8.33 15.19 -6.97
N ILE A 85 7.84 13.99 -6.60
CA ILE A 85 6.55 13.79 -5.92
C ILE A 85 6.52 14.57 -4.60
N VAL A 86 7.54 14.38 -3.73
CA VAL A 86 7.66 15.09 -2.44
C VAL A 86 7.62 16.60 -2.64
N LYS A 87 8.42 17.12 -3.58
CA LYS A 87 8.47 18.56 -3.90
C LYS A 87 7.10 19.09 -4.34
N HIS A 88 6.36 18.34 -5.16
CA HIS A 88 5.06 18.76 -5.65
C HIS A 88 4.00 18.71 -4.55
N VAL A 89 3.97 17.66 -3.72
CA VAL A 89 3.04 17.57 -2.59
C VAL A 89 3.26 18.73 -1.61
N LYS A 90 4.52 19.00 -1.22
CA LYS A 90 4.84 20.12 -0.32
C LYS A 90 4.39 21.46 -0.90
N ARG A 91 4.55 21.67 -2.20
CA ARG A 91 4.12 22.90 -2.89
C ARG A 91 2.60 23.04 -2.93
N THR A 92 1.88 21.96 -3.24
CA THR A 92 0.43 22.00 -3.45
C THR A 92 -0.35 21.99 -2.14
N TYR A 93 0.10 21.19 -1.17
CA TYR A 93 -0.66 20.88 0.05
C TYR A 93 0.02 21.40 1.33
N GLY A 94 1.22 21.98 1.25
CA GLY A 94 1.94 22.49 2.42
C GLY A 94 2.51 21.42 3.35
N VAL A 95 2.36 20.13 3.01
CA VAL A 95 2.80 19.00 3.83
C VAL A 95 4.10 18.41 3.27
N ASP A 96 5.11 18.31 4.14
CA ASP A 96 6.38 17.66 3.79
C ASP A 96 6.29 16.14 4.00
N LEU A 97 6.03 15.41 2.92
CA LEU A 97 6.05 13.95 2.94
C LEU A 97 7.46 13.37 2.73
N GLY A 98 8.50 14.22 2.64
CA GLY A 98 9.88 13.80 2.44
C GLY A 98 10.32 12.73 3.43
N PRO A 99 10.15 12.91 4.75
CA PRO A 99 10.53 11.89 5.73
C PRO A 99 9.85 10.54 5.50
N LEU A 100 8.56 10.53 5.19
CA LEU A 100 7.80 9.30 4.92
C LEU A 100 8.28 8.60 3.65
N PHE A 101 8.40 9.35 2.54
CA PHE A 101 8.80 8.76 1.26
C PHE A 101 10.27 8.35 1.27
N THR A 102 11.15 9.09 1.96
CA THR A 102 12.51 8.64 2.20
C THR A 102 12.52 7.37 3.03
N ALA A 103 11.76 7.32 4.13
CA ALA A 103 11.61 6.13 4.97
C ALA A 103 10.97 4.92 4.28
N TRP A 104 10.24 5.12 3.17
CA TRP A 104 9.51 4.05 2.46
C TRP A 104 10.12 3.66 1.10
N PHE A 105 10.69 4.60 0.34
CA PHE A 105 11.17 4.37 -1.04
C PHE A 105 12.69 4.48 -1.22
N VAL A 106 13.36 5.30 -0.41
CA VAL A 106 14.76 5.72 -0.67
C VAL A 106 15.72 5.22 0.41
N GLY A 107 15.19 4.98 1.61
CA GLY A 107 15.86 4.58 2.84
C GLY A 107 16.75 5.65 3.45
N ASP A 108 16.33 6.19 4.58
CA ASP A 108 17.23 6.93 5.48
C ASP A 108 16.64 7.20 6.88
N LEU A 109 16.02 6.22 7.53
CA LEU A 109 15.67 6.37 8.95
C LEU A 109 16.88 6.12 9.87
N ILE A 110 17.81 5.25 9.46
CA ILE A 110 19.03 4.91 10.21
C ILE A 110 20.12 4.38 9.24
N GLY A 111 20.57 5.18 8.26
CA GLY A 111 21.84 4.94 7.57
C GLY A 111 21.97 3.75 6.60
N ASP A 112 20.87 3.14 6.13
CA ASP A 112 20.96 2.08 5.11
C ASP A 112 19.86 2.20 4.04
N SER A 113 20.14 3.02 3.02
CA SER A 113 19.25 3.27 1.86
C SER A 113 18.77 2.01 1.14
N GLN A 114 19.50 0.90 1.28
CA GLN A 114 19.16 -0.38 0.68
C GLN A 114 17.98 -1.08 1.38
N ALA A 115 17.87 -0.97 2.71
CA ALA A 115 16.90 -1.72 3.51
C ALA A 115 15.44 -1.30 3.23
N THR A 116 15.22 -0.04 2.94
CA THR A 116 13.88 0.52 2.68
C THR A 116 13.45 0.36 1.23
N THR A 117 14.36 0.54 0.26
CA THR A 117 14.07 0.20 -1.15
C THR A 117 13.69 -1.28 -1.26
N LEU A 118 14.36 -2.14 -0.47
CA LEU A 118 14.01 -3.53 -0.33
C LEU A 118 12.60 -3.74 0.25
N LEU A 119 12.16 -2.96 1.24
CA LEU A 119 10.80 -3.03 1.78
C LEU A 119 9.73 -2.66 0.74
N PHE A 120 9.95 -1.58 0.00
CA PHE A 120 9.03 -1.19 -1.07
C PHE A 120 8.97 -2.26 -2.16
N GLN A 121 10.12 -2.72 -2.65
CA GLN A 121 10.15 -3.73 -3.69
C GLN A 121 9.64 -5.09 -3.20
N SER A 122 9.91 -5.50 -1.97
CA SER A 122 9.38 -6.76 -1.41
C SER A 122 7.86 -6.73 -1.33
N THR A 123 7.27 -5.62 -0.89
CA THR A 123 5.82 -5.41 -0.88
C THR A 123 5.24 -5.53 -2.29
N ARG A 124 5.90 -4.92 -3.29
CA ARG A 124 5.48 -5.01 -4.69
C ARG A 124 5.63 -6.41 -5.26
N THR A 125 6.73 -7.10 -4.96
CA THR A 125 6.95 -8.49 -5.36
C THR A 125 5.88 -9.41 -4.77
N ALA A 126 5.53 -9.23 -3.50
CA ALA A 126 4.45 -9.98 -2.87
C ALA A 126 3.11 -9.75 -3.58
N ALA A 127 2.79 -8.49 -3.93
CA ALA A 127 1.60 -8.19 -4.72
C ALA A 127 1.61 -8.87 -6.11
N LEU A 128 2.75 -8.90 -6.79
CA LEU A 128 2.89 -9.58 -8.08
C LEU A 128 2.68 -11.09 -7.94
N VAL A 129 3.33 -11.73 -6.96
CA VAL A 129 3.18 -13.18 -6.70
C VAL A 129 1.74 -13.52 -6.32
N ASN A 130 1.13 -12.73 -5.45
CA ASN A 130 -0.27 -12.90 -5.07
C ASN A 130 -1.20 -12.71 -6.27
N SER A 131 -0.90 -11.82 -7.21
CA SER A 131 -1.70 -11.69 -8.43
C SER A 131 -1.71 -12.97 -9.28
N PHE A 132 -0.59 -13.71 -9.34
CA PHE A 132 -0.54 -15.00 -10.02
C PHE A 132 -1.31 -16.08 -9.25
N GLY A 133 -1.21 -16.07 -7.91
CA GLY A 133 -1.97 -16.97 -7.05
C GLY A 133 -3.49 -16.77 -7.15
N LEU A 134 -3.94 -15.51 -7.26
CA LEU A 134 -5.34 -15.13 -7.45
C LEU A 134 -5.89 -15.62 -8.80
N GLN A 135 -5.11 -15.46 -9.87
CA GLN A 135 -5.49 -15.88 -11.23
C GLN A 135 -5.61 -17.41 -11.38
N ASN A 136 -4.98 -18.20 -10.51
CA ASN A 136 -5.04 -19.67 -10.56
C ASN A 136 -6.14 -20.22 -9.62
N PRO A 137 -7.18 -20.89 -10.15
CA PRO A 137 -8.28 -21.43 -9.34
C PRO A 137 -7.85 -22.38 -8.21
N ALA A 138 -6.77 -23.14 -8.40
CA ALA A 138 -6.27 -24.08 -7.41
C ALA A 138 -5.62 -23.40 -6.20
N THR A 139 -5.06 -22.20 -6.38
CA THR A 139 -4.38 -21.43 -5.32
C THR A 139 -5.17 -20.21 -4.86
N ARG A 140 -6.21 -19.80 -5.59
CA ARG A 140 -6.99 -18.59 -5.28
C ARG A 140 -7.42 -18.51 -3.82
N GLY A 141 -8.00 -19.60 -3.30
CA GLY A 141 -8.49 -19.63 -1.92
C GLY A 141 -7.39 -19.38 -0.88
N VAL A 142 -6.23 -20.03 -1.03
CA VAL A 142 -5.10 -19.83 -0.11
C VAL A 142 -4.47 -18.44 -0.28
N THR A 143 -4.39 -17.92 -1.51
CA THR A 143 -3.88 -16.58 -1.77
C THR A 143 -4.79 -15.49 -1.19
N VAL A 144 -6.11 -15.64 -1.27
CA VAL A 144 -7.06 -14.73 -0.60
C VAL A 144 -6.83 -14.74 0.92
N ALA A 145 -6.65 -15.92 1.51
CA ALA A 145 -6.36 -16.05 2.93
C ALA A 145 -5.02 -15.41 3.32
N GLU A 146 -3.98 -15.58 2.49
CA GLU A 146 -2.66 -14.99 2.68
C GLU A 146 -2.70 -13.46 2.61
N ILE A 147 -3.35 -12.88 1.59
CA ILE A 147 -3.55 -11.42 1.47
C ILE A 147 -4.23 -10.86 2.74
N ASN A 148 -5.30 -11.53 3.18
CA ASN A 148 -6.02 -11.12 4.39
C ASN A 148 -5.15 -11.23 5.64
N ALA A 149 -4.42 -12.33 5.81
CA ALA A 149 -3.53 -12.53 6.95
C ALA A 149 -2.40 -11.49 6.98
N LEU A 150 -1.78 -11.21 5.83
CA LEU A 150 -0.74 -10.20 5.68
C LEU A 150 -1.26 -8.81 6.03
N PHE A 151 -2.45 -8.44 5.56
CA PHE A 151 -3.05 -7.15 5.88
C PHE A 151 -3.39 -7.02 7.38
N GLN A 152 -3.98 -8.06 7.99
CA GLN A 152 -4.34 -8.04 9.41
C GLN A 152 -3.09 -7.99 10.32
N THR A 153 -2.11 -8.86 10.06
CA THR A 153 -0.86 -8.87 10.83
C THR A 153 -0.08 -7.56 10.70
N SER A 154 -0.09 -6.95 9.51
CA SER A 154 0.55 -5.65 9.32
C SER A 154 -0.18 -4.52 10.08
N ASN A 155 -1.52 -4.55 10.15
CA ASN A 155 -2.27 -3.59 10.98
C ASN A 155 -1.95 -3.75 12.48
N VAL A 156 -1.80 -4.99 12.97
CA VAL A 156 -1.36 -5.25 14.35
C VAL A 156 0.03 -4.69 14.59
N ALA A 157 0.97 -4.87 13.65
CA ALA A 157 2.30 -4.29 13.76
C ALA A 157 2.27 -2.76 13.82
N LEU A 158 1.43 -2.11 13.00
CA LEU A 158 1.23 -0.66 13.07
C LEU A 158 0.64 -0.21 14.41
N ASP A 159 -0.33 -0.94 14.97
CA ASP A 159 -0.88 -0.63 16.30
C ASP A 159 0.19 -0.73 17.40
N VAL A 160 1.14 -1.67 17.29
CA VAL A 160 2.28 -1.79 18.20
C VAL A 160 3.24 -0.62 18.03
N MET A 161 3.59 -0.27 16.79
CA MET A 161 4.49 0.87 16.51
C MET A 161 3.92 2.19 17.02
N GLU A 162 2.62 2.42 16.84
CA GLU A 162 1.92 3.61 17.35
C GLU A 162 1.97 3.66 18.90
N LYS A 163 1.70 2.53 19.58
CA LYS A 163 1.81 2.45 21.06
C LYS A 163 3.23 2.72 21.57
N LEU A 164 4.25 2.41 20.76
CA LEU A 164 5.65 2.69 21.07
C LEU A 164 6.08 4.11 20.67
N GLY A 165 5.18 4.93 20.11
CA GLY A 165 5.47 6.30 19.68
C GLY A 165 6.33 6.40 18.42
N GLN A 166 6.38 5.35 17.61
CA GLN A 166 7.19 5.29 16.39
C GLN A 166 6.47 5.82 15.14
N ILE A 167 5.14 5.91 15.18
CA ILE A 167 4.28 6.45 14.12
C ILE A 167 3.07 7.20 14.66
#